data_AF-A0A970ZTH6-F1
#
_entry.id   AF-A0A970ZTH6-F1
#
_cell.length_a   1.000
_cell.length_b   1.000
_cell.length_c   1.000
_cell.angle_alpha   90.00
_cell.angle_beta   90.00
_cell.angle_gamma   90.00
#
_symmetry.space_group_name_H-M   'P 1'
#
loop_
_entity.id
_entity.type
_entity.pdbx_description
1 polymer ?
#
loop_
_entity_poly.entity_id
_entity_poly.type
_entity_poly.pdbx_seq_one_letter_code
_entity_poly.pdbx_strand_id
1 'polypeptide(L)' 'MSTKERAIAAIDSLPEGSDMADILREIAFITGTDEARQEMTRGEGMDATESKAKLREWITG' A
#
# COMPACT_ATOMS: atom_id res chain seq x y z
N MET A 1 7.85 -15.72 -0.76
CA MET A 1 8.55 -14.80 -1.67
C MET A 1 9.30 -13.76 -0.86
N SER A 2 10.51 -13.43 -1.29
CA SER A 2 11.26 -12.26 -0.85
C SER A 2 10.59 -10.96 -1.31
N THR A 3 10.94 -9.84 -0.69
CA THR A 3 10.49 -8.48 -1.10
C THR A 3 10.82 -8.20 -2.56
N LYS A 4 11.99 -8.64 -3.02
CA LYS A 4 12.42 -8.50 -4.41
C LYS A 4 11.48 -9.24 -5.38
N GLU A 5 11.13 -10.48 -5.07
CA GLU A 5 10.24 -11.29 -5.92
C GLU A 5 8.83 -10.69 -5.98
N ARG A 6 8.32 -10.16 -4.86
CA ARG A 6 7.02 -9.46 -4.84
C ARG A 6 7.03 -8.20 -5.69
N ALA A 7 8.10 -7.41 -5.63
CA ALA A 7 8.25 -6.20 -6.43
C ALA A 7 8.30 -6.52 -7.93
N ILE A 8 9.07 -7.55 -8.33
CA ILE A 8 9.14 -7.98 -9.73
C ILE A 8 7.76 -8.46 -10.22
N ALA A 9 7.08 -9.31 -9.46
CA ALA A 9 5.77 -9.83 -9.84
C ALA A 9 4.70 -8.72 -9.99
N ALA A 10 4.81 -7.66 -9.21
CA ALA A 10 3.92 -6.51 -9.29
C ALA A 10 4.23 -5.60 -10.49
N ILE A 11 5.51 -5.45 -10.85
CA ILE A 11 5.89 -4.72 -12.06
C ILE A 11 5.45 -5.50 -13.29
N ASP A 12 5.64 -6.83 -13.30
CA ASP A 12 5.26 -7.70 -14.42
C ASP A 12 3.73 -7.78 -14.65
N SER A 13 2.92 -7.44 -13.64
CA SER A 13 1.46 -7.40 -13.77
C SER A 13 0.93 -6.08 -14.33
N LEU A 14 1.78 -5.06 -14.47
CA LEU A 14 1.40 -3.78 -15.03
C LEU A 14 1.19 -3.88 -16.56
N PRO A 15 0.25 -3.09 -17.12
CA PRO A 15 0.09 -2.99 -18.57
C PRO A 15 1.40 -2.62 -19.28
N GLU A 16 1.64 -3.14 -20.49
CA GLU A 16 2.88 -2.87 -21.25
C GLU A 16 3.15 -1.39 -21.52
N GLY A 17 2.11 -0.55 -21.52
CA GLY A 17 2.22 0.91 -21.70
C GLY A 17 2.45 1.69 -20.41
N SER A 18 2.62 1.02 -19.27
CA SER A 18 2.80 1.67 -17.97
C SER A 18 4.12 2.43 -17.93
N ASP A 19 4.07 3.65 -17.41
CA ASP A 19 5.26 4.47 -17.27
C ASP A 19 5.93 4.28 -15.90
N MET A 20 7.02 5.01 -15.69
CA MET A 20 7.76 4.95 -14.42
C MET A 20 6.89 5.40 -13.23
N ALA A 21 5.96 6.34 -13.41
CA ALA A 21 5.10 6.81 -12.32
C ALA A 21 4.11 5.71 -11.90
N ASP A 22 3.59 4.94 -12.84
CA ASP A 22 2.72 3.79 -12.55
C ASP A 22 3.49 2.69 -11.79
N ILE A 23 4.72 2.39 -12.22
CA ILE A 23 5.61 1.45 -11.51
C ILE A 23 5.87 1.89 -10.07
N LEU A 24 6.23 3.17 -9.87
CA LEU A 24 6.50 3.72 -8.55
C LEU A 24 5.25 3.70 -7.66
N ARG A 25 4.07 3.97 -8.23
CA ARG A 25 2.79 3.90 -7.50
C ARG A 25 2.50 2.48 -7.01
N GLU A 26 2.72 1.47 -7.85
CA GLU A 26 2.50 0.08 -7.49
C GLU A 26 3.47 -0.40 -6.39
N ILE A 27 4.75 -0.04 -6.51
CA ILE A 27 5.75 -0.34 -5.48
C ILE A 27 5.35 0.32 -4.15
N ALA A 28 4.97 1.59 -4.17
CA ALA A 28 4.55 2.34 -2.98
C ALA A 28 3.32 1.72 -2.30
N PHE A 29 2.36 1.23 -3.09
CA PHE A 29 1.19 0.52 -2.57
C PHE A 29 1.57 -0.77 -1.84
N ILE A 30 2.50 -1.56 -2.41
CA ILE A 30 2.95 -2.82 -1.81
C ILE A 30 3.73 -2.57 -0.53
N THR A 31 4.62 -1.57 -0.51
CA THR A 31 5.36 -1.22 0.70
C THR A 31 4.42 -0.74 1.81
N GLY A 32 3.46 0.13 1.47
CA GLY A 32 2.49 0.65 2.44
C GLY A 32 1.57 -0.44 3.01
N THR A 33 1.15 -1.41 2.21
CA THR A 33 0.35 -2.55 2.71
C THR A 33 1.17 -3.50 3.58
N ASP A 34 2.46 -3.68 3.31
CA ASP A 34 3.34 -4.50 4.15
C ASP A 34 3.60 -3.82 5.51
N GLU A 35 3.83 -2.50 5.51
CA GLU A 35 3.94 -1.68 6.72
C GLU A 35 2.66 -1.75 7.56
N ALA A 36 1.49 -1.51 6.95
CA ALA A 36 0.21 -1.62 7.64
C ALA A 36 0.00 -3.00 8.27
N ARG A 37 0.43 -4.08 7.59
CA ARG A 37 0.35 -5.44 8.12
C ARG A 37 1.27 -5.65 9.32
N GLN A 38 2.47 -5.06 9.30
CA GLN A 38 3.39 -5.12 10.43
C GLN A 38 2.85 -4.34 11.63
N GLU A 39 2.29 -3.14 11.41
CA GLU A 39 1.63 -2.34 12.45
C GLU A 39 0.47 -3.11 13.10
N MET A 40 -0.39 -3.74 12.28
CA MET A 40 -1.45 -4.62 12.79
C MET A 40 -0.89 -5.77 13.64
N THR A 41 0.21 -6.39 13.21
CA THR A 41 0.86 -7.49 13.96
C THR A 41 1.43 -7.02 15.29
N ARG A 42 1.90 -5.78 15.37
CA ARG A 42 2.38 -5.13 16.60
C ARG A 42 1.26 -4.62 17.50
N GLY A 43 -0.01 -4.73 17.08
CA GLY A 43 -1.15 -4.16 17.81
C GLY A 43 -1.27 -2.64 17.66
N GLU A 44 -0.55 -2.04 16.71
CA GLU A 44 -0.62 -0.62 16.33
C GLU A 44 -1.74 -0.35 15.31
N GLY A 45 -2.52 -1.39 14.98
CA GLY A 45 -3.67 -1.28 14.09
C GLY A 45 -4.77 -0.38 14.66
N MET A 46 -5.44 0.34 13.77
CA MET A 46 -6.56 1.22 14.09
C MET A 46 -7.89 0.50 13.90
N ASP A 47 -8.87 0.73 14.78
CA ASP A 47 -10.23 0.21 14.56
C ASP A 47 -10.82 0.77 13.27
N ALA A 48 -11.61 -0.04 12.56
CA ALA A 48 -12.20 0.37 11.28
C ALA A 48 -13.10 1.61 11.40
N THR A 49 -13.71 1.83 12.57
CA THR A 49 -14.53 3.01 12.87
C THR A 49 -13.66 4.26 13.00
N GLU A 50 -12.55 4.15 13.73
CA GLU A 50 -11.59 5.24 13.92
C GLU A 50 -10.90 5.61 12.59
N SER A 51 -10.52 4.59 11.80
CA SER A 51 -9.90 4.77 10.50
C SER A 51 -10.83 5.51 9.51
N LYS A 52 -12.13 5.17 9.50
CA LYS A 52 -13.14 5.88 8.71
C LYS A 52 -13.35 7.32 9.15
N ALA A 53 -13.29 7.59 10.46
CA ALA A 53 -13.41 8.95 10.98
C ALA A 53 -12.25 9.84 10.52
N LYS A 54 -11.00 9.36 10.66
CA LYS A 54 -9.81 10.08 10.21
C LYS A 54 -9.78 10.30 8.69
N LEU A 55 -10.13 9.28 7.90
CA LEU A 55 -10.19 9.42 6.45
C LEU A 55 -11.19 10.51 6.05
N ARG A 56 -12.37 10.55 6.69
CA ARG A 56 -13.37 11.58 6.44
C ARG A 56 -12.81 12.97 6.76
N GLU A 57 -12.11 13.11 7.88
CA GLU A 57 -11.48 14.38 8.28
C GLU A 57 -10.45 14.86 7.24
N TRP A 58 -9.60 13.97 6.72
CA TRP A 58 -8.59 14.30 5.70
C TRP A 58 -9.15 14.69 4.33
N ILE A 59 -10.27 14.12 3.91
CA ILE A 59 -10.87 14.45 2.61
C ILE A 59 -11.78 15.69 2.66
N THR A 60 -12.22 16.09 3.86
CA THR A 60 -13.06 17.28 4.06
C THR A 60 -12.32 18.47 4.66
N GLY A 61 -11.08 18.28 5.10
CA GLY A 61 -10.21 19.28 5.72
C GLY A 61 -9.37 20.06 4.72
#